data_AF-A0A2Z2Q2P3-F1
#
_entry.id   AF-A0A2Z2Q2P3-F1
#
_cell.length_a   1.000
_cell.length_b   1.000
_cell.length_c   1.000
_cell.angle_alpha   90.00
_cell.angle_beta   90.00
_cell.angle_gamma   90.00
#
_symmetry.space_group_name_H-M   'P 1'
#
loop_
_entity.id
_entity.type
_entity.pdbx_description
1 polymer ?
#
loop_
_entity_poly.entity_id
_entity_poly.type
_entity_poly.pdbx_seq_one_letter_code
_entity_poly.pdbx_strand_id
1 'polypeptide(L)'
;MGIRKPALSVGEARRLAAARPEIVHPSLPVATQNSTLPQPPENLDEEDRRPAPATAKRCHSSDQQSMLTVDALSSTTAPEKIQVFLSARPPAPEVSKIYDNLILQYSPSKSLQMILRRALGDFENMLADGSFRAAPKSYPIPHTAFEKSIIVQTSRMFPVSLIEAARNHFDPLGLETARAFGHKLATAALACFFAREKATNS
;
A
#
# COMPACT_ATOMS: atom_id res chain seq x y z
N MET A 1 8.51 26.39 36.20
CA MET A 1 8.30 27.49 35.23
C MET A 1 7.53 26.95 34.04
N GLY A 2 6.25 27.31 33.89
CA GLY A 2 5.40 26.81 32.81
C GLY A 2 5.62 27.59 31.51
N ILE A 3 5.94 26.89 30.42
CA ILE A 3 6.11 27.45 29.07
C ILE A 3 4.72 27.80 28.50
N ARG A 4 4.47 29.08 28.20
CA ARG A 4 3.23 29.54 27.54
C ARG A 4 3.35 29.40 26.02
N LYS A 5 2.34 28.79 25.38
CA LYS A 5 2.23 28.74 23.91
C LYS A 5 1.81 30.11 23.37
N PRO A 6 2.48 30.68 22.36
CA PRO A 6 1.99 31.87 21.67
C PRO A 6 0.76 31.51 20.83
N ALA A 7 -0.33 32.25 21.02
CA ALA A 7 -1.54 32.14 20.22
C ALA A 7 -1.43 33.08 19.01
N LEU A 8 -0.75 32.63 17.96
CA LEU A 8 -0.75 33.34 16.67
C LEU A 8 -1.83 32.73 15.78
N SER A 9 -2.69 33.59 15.25
CA SER A 9 -3.69 33.19 14.26
C SER A 9 -3.03 32.93 12.90
N VAL A 10 -3.57 31.97 12.15
CA VAL A 10 -3.09 31.59 10.80
C VAL A 10 -2.99 32.80 9.87
N GLY A 11 -3.87 33.81 10.06
CA GLY A 11 -3.83 35.06 9.30
C GLY A 11 -2.60 35.94 9.59
N GLU A 12 -2.10 35.97 10.83
CA GLU A 12 -0.89 36.73 11.20
C GLU A 12 0.38 36.03 10.71
N ALA A 13 0.43 34.70 10.82
CA ALA A 13 1.56 33.91 10.31
C ALA A 13 1.73 34.10 8.79
N ARG A 14 0.62 34.18 8.04
CA ARG A 14 0.65 34.42 6.59
C ARG A 14 1.17 35.82 6.23
N ARG A 15 0.82 36.85 7.00
CA ARG A 15 1.33 38.21 6.78
C ARG A 15 2.83 38.32 7.08
N LEU A 16 3.31 37.65 8.12
CA LEU A 16 4.75 37.62 8.45
C LEU A 16 5.58 36.88 7.40
N ALA A 17 5.03 35.83 6.79
CA ALA A 17 5.70 35.13 5.68
C ALA A 17 5.77 35.98 4.41
N ALA A 18 4.75 36.80 4.13
CA ALA A 18 4.70 37.67 2.97
C ALA A 18 5.61 38.92 3.08
N ALA A 19 6.05 39.27 4.29
CA ALA A 19 6.88 40.45 4.55
C ALA A 19 8.39 40.17 4.55
N ARG A 20 8.86 39.03 4.03
CA ARG A 20 10.30 38.76 3.88
C ARG A 20 10.82 39.39 2.58
N PRO A 21 11.68 40.41 2.62
CA PRO A 21 12.35 40.93 1.44
C PRO A 21 13.48 39.98 0.99
N GLU A 22 13.65 39.94 -0.33
CA GLU A 22 14.62 39.17 -1.10
C GLU A 22 16.05 39.27 -0.57
N ILE A 23 16.69 38.11 -0.38
CA ILE A 23 18.15 38.03 -0.31
C ILE A 23 18.66 37.85 -1.73
N VAL A 24 19.25 38.92 -2.22
CA VAL A 24 20.03 39.07 -3.45
C VAL A 24 21.17 38.05 -3.49
N HIS A 25 21.25 37.27 -4.58
CA HIS A 25 22.50 36.66 -5.03
C HIS A 25 22.83 37.17 -6.45
N PRO A 26 24.09 37.55 -6.73
CA PRO A 26 24.47 38.18 -7.98
C PRO A 26 24.56 37.14 -9.11
N SER A 27 23.78 37.35 -10.16
CA SER A 27 23.85 36.63 -11.43
C SER A 27 24.72 37.39 -12.44
N LEU A 28 25.37 36.65 -13.35
CA LEU A 28 25.41 36.83 -14.83
C LEU A 28 26.46 35.84 -15.43
N PRO A 29 26.39 35.43 -16.72
CA PRO A 29 25.23 35.31 -17.61
C PRO A 29 25.22 34.04 -18.53
N VAL A 30 24.15 33.94 -19.33
CA VAL A 30 23.99 33.24 -20.63
C VAL A 30 23.58 31.76 -20.61
N ALA A 31 22.31 31.49 -20.97
CA ALA A 31 21.98 30.89 -22.27
C ALA A 31 20.46 30.73 -22.45
N THR A 32 19.97 31.35 -23.52
CA THR A 32 18.64 31.31 -24.11
C THR A 32 18.23 29.87 -24.48
N GLN A 33 17.01 29.43 -24.12
CA GLN A 33 16.18 28.63 -25.01
C GLN A 33 14.73 28.48 -24.51
N ASN A 34 13.83 28.65 -25.47
CA ASN A 34 12.37 28.71 -25.38
C ASN A 34 11.77 27.35 -25.04
N SER A 35 10.66 27.32 -24.29
CA SER A 35 9.56 26.37 -24.52
C SER A 35 8.29 26.80 -23.77
N THR A 36 7.31 27.20 -24.57
CA THR A 36 5.93 27.52 -24.23
C THR A 36 5.18 26.24 -23.83
N LEU A 37 4.47 26.26 -22.69
CA LEU A 37 3.50 25.23 -22.29
C LEU A 37 2.10 25.88 -22.16
N PRO A 38 1.01 25.11 -22.37
CA PRO A 38 -0.33 25.63 -22.69
C PRO A 38 -1.21 25.96 -21.47
N GLN A 39 -2.11 26.93 -21.67
CA GLN A 39 -3.21 27.29 -20.76
C GLN A 39 -4.45 26.38 -20.92
N PRO A 40 -5.23 26.21 -19.83
CA PRO A 40 -6.67 26.02 -19.90
C PRO A 40 -7.44 27.09 -19.07
N PRO A 41 -8.78 27.21 -19.24
CA PRO A 41 -9.43 28.48 -19.52
C PRO A 41 -10.12 29.18 -18.35
N GLU A 42 -10.31 30.49 -18.56
CA GLU A 42 -11.15 31.43 -17.83
C GLU A 42 -12.64 31.12 -18.02
N ASN A 43 -13.41 31.13 -16.93
CA ASN A 43 -14.85 31.40 -16.90
C ASN A 43 -15.20 31.79 -15.47
N LEU A 44 -15.51 33.06 -15.22
CA LEU A 44 -16.25 33.53 -14.05
C LEU A 44 -16.64 35.00 -14.26
N ASP A 45 -17.78 35.21 -14.89
CA ASP A 45 -18.57 36.43 -14.71
C ASP A 45 -19.66 36.15 -13.66
N GLU A 46 -19.77 37.08 -12.71
CA GLU A 46 -20.99 37.73 -12.18
C GLU A 46 -22.22 36.87 -11.84
N GLU A 47 -23.03 37.14 -10.83
CA GLU A 47 -23.09 38.01 -9.65
C GLU A 47 -24.41 37.56 -8.95
N ASP A 48 -24.62 38.01 -7.72
CA ASP A 48 -25.95 38.28 -7.18
C ASP A 48 -26.90 37.11 -6.84
N ARG A 49 -26.92 36.72 -5.55
CA ARG A 49 -28.08 36.87 -4.65
C ARG A 49 -27.94 36.03 -3.38
N ARG A 50 -27.90 36.72 -2.24
CA ARG A 50 -28.44 36.22 -0.96
C ARG A 50 -29.94 36.54 -0.90
N PRO A 51 -30.80 35.74 -0.25
CA PRO A 51 -30.91 35.76 1.22
C PRO A 51 -31.20 34.39 1.91
N ALA A 52 -30.90 34.31 3.20
CA ALA A 52 -31.35 33.27 4.15
C ALA A 52 -32.75 33.62 4.73
N PRO A 53 -33.27 32.97 5.79
CA PRO A 53 -33.38 31.55 6.18
C PRO A 53 -34.86 31.12 6.39
N ALA A 54 -35.18 29.82 6.48
CA ALA A 54 -36.48 29.37 7.02
C ALA A 54 -36.44 27.99 7.70
N THR A 55 -36.89 28.01 8.95
CA THR A 55 -37.23 26.92 9.85
C THR A 55 -38.26 25.93 9.27
N ALA A 56 -38.06 24.63 9.51
CA ALA A 56 -39.16 23.66 9.58
C ALA A 56 -38.81 22.49 10.52
N LYS A 57 -39.46 22.47 11.69
CA LYS A 57 -39.67 21.27 12.52
C LYS A 57 -40.57 20.28 11.77
N ARG A 58 -40.28 18.98 11.84
CA ARG A 58 -41.33 17.94 11.96
C ARG A 58 -40.77 16.68 12.62
N CYS A 59 -41.36 16.36 13.77
CA CYS A 59 -41.29 15.06 14.42
C CYS A 59 -41.88 13.97 13.50
N HIS A 60 -41.31 12.77 13.51
CA HIS A 60 -42.10 11.55 13.49
C HIS A 60 -41.37 10.43 14.23
N SER A 61 -41.93 10.11 15.39
CA SER A 61 -41.79 8.84 16.10
C SER A 61 -42.45 7.72 15.29
N SER A 62 -41.78 6.60 15.15
CA SER A 62 -42.41 5.31 14.90
C SER A 62 -41.61 4.23 15.62
N ASP A 63 -42.17 3.81 16.74
CA ASP A 63 -41.92 2.50 17.35
C ASP A 63 -42.08 1.42 16.27
N GLN A 64 -40.98 0.73 15.97
CA GLN A 64 -41.04 -0.58 15.32
C GLN A 64 -40.30 -1.56 16.22
N GLN A 65 -41.10 -2.21 17.07
CA GLN A 65 -40.75 -3.48 17.70
C GLN A 65 -40.43 -4.49 16.59
N SER A 66 -39.13 -4.65 16.30
CA SER A 66 -38.65 -5.74 15.46
C SER A 66 -38.57 -7.00 16.32
N MET A 67 -39.48 -7.93 16.07
CA MET A 67 -39.46 -9.24 16.69
C MET A 67 -38.20 -10.00 16.27
N LEU A 68 -37.39 -10.36 17.27
CA LEU A 68 -36.28 -11.29 17.19
C LEU A 68 -36.79 -12.66 16.72
N THR A 69 -36.74 -12.88 15.41
CA THR A 69 -36.89 -14.22 14.84
C THR A 69 -35.49 -14.81 14.83
N VAL A 70 -35.23 -15.74 15.76
CA VAL A 70 -33.97 -16.50 15.81
C VAL A 70 -34.00 -17.47 14.63
N ASP A 71 -33.39 -17.06 13.52
CA ASP A 71 -33.23 -17.92 12.35
C ASP A 71 -32.16 -18.97 12.65
N ALA A 72 -32.61 -20.18 12.94
CA ALA A 72 -31.82 -21.34 13.36
C ALA A 72 -31.21 -22.10 12.18
N LEU A 73 -30.81 -21.38 11.12
CA LEU A 73 -30.21 -21.97 9.92
C LEU A 73 -28.84 -21.35 9.65
N SER A 74 -27.83 -22.00 10.22
CA SER A 74 -26.47 -22.11 9.67
C SER A 74 -25.93 -20.87 8.97
N SER A 75 -25.44 -19.90 9.74
CA SER A 75 -24.50 -18.92 9.21
C SER A 75 -23.22 -19.65 8.83
N THR A 76 -23.15 -20.12 7.59
CA THR A 76 -21.85 -20.36 6.95
C THR A 76 -21.28 -18.98 6.64
N THR A 77 -20.90 -18.25 7.70
CA THR A 77 -20.30 -16.92 7.59
C THR A 77 -19.05 -17.08 6.74
N ALA A 78 -19.04 -16.39 5.60
CA ALA A 78 -17.84 -16.33 4.76
C ALA A 78 -16.65 -15.95 5.66
N PRO A 79 -15.51 -16.65 5.53
CA PRO A 79 -14.38 -16.45 6.42
C PRO A 79 -13.96 -14.98 6.38
N GLU A 80 -13.83 -14.36 7.55
CA GLU A 80 -13.42 -12.98 7.68
C GLU A 80 -12.08 -12.78 6.96
N LYS A 81 -12.01 -11.79 6.07
CA LYS A 81 -10.80 -11.49 5.29
C LYS A 81 -10.25 -10.12 5.67
N ILE A 82 -8.94 -10.06 5.84
CA ILE A 82 -8.20 -8.83 6.11
C ILE A 82 -7.24 -8.51 4.97
N GLN A 83 -7.05 -7.22 4.71
CA GLN A 83 -6.08 -6.75 3.71
C GLN A 83 -4.69 -6.75 4.31
N VAL A 84 -3.76 -7.47 3.68
CA VAL A 84 -2.35 -7.51 4.07
C VAL A 84 -1.51 -6.79 3.02
N PHE A 85 -0.69 -5.84 3.46
CA PHE A 85 0.30 -5.17 2.62
C PHE A 85 1.56 -6.01 2.54
N LEU A 86 2.06 -6.21 1.33
CA LEU A 86 3.15 -7.12 1.00
C LEU A 86 4.24 -6.34 0.28
N SER A 87 5.48 -6.73 0.52
CA SER A 87 6.60 -6.18 -0.23
C SER A 87 7.69 -7.21 -0.50
N ALA A 88 8.27 -7.20 -1.70
CA ALA A 88 9.31 -8.15 -2.09
C ALA A 88 10.34 -7.49 -2.99
N ARG A 89 11.56 -8.04 -3.00
CA ARG A 89 12.63 -7.64 -3.92
C ARG A 89 12.67 -8.59 -5.11
N PRO A 90 13.02 -8.13 -6.32
CA PRO A 90 13.34 -9.03 -7.42
C PRO A 90 14.39 -10.07 -7.03
N PRO A 91 14.30 -11.31 -7.55
CA PRO A 91 15.33 -12.32 -7.35
C PRO A 91 16.60 -11.97 -8.13
N ALA A 92 17.72 -12.55 -7.74
CA ALA A 92 18.95 -12.50 -8.52
C ALA A 92 18.77 -13.22 -9.86
N PRO A 93 19.57 -12.88 -10.89
CA PRO A 93 19.60 -13.64 -12.14
C PRO A 93 19.76 -15.15 -11.89
N GLU A 94 19.15 -15.97 -12.74
CA GLU A 94 19.16 -17.45 -12.69
C GLU A 94 18.43 -18.10 -11.52
N VAL A 95 17.91 -17.33 -10.55
CA VAL A 95 17.10 -17.88 -9.45
C VAL A 95 15.73 -18.36 -9.97
N SER A 96 15.18 -17.67 -10.97
CA SER A 96 13.91 -18.02 -11.61
C SER A 96 13.98 -17.69 -13.10
N LYS A 97 13.98 -18.74 -13.91
CA LYS A 97 13.91 -18.62 -15.38
C LYS A 97 12.60 -18.00 -15.81
N ILE A 98 11.52 -18.25 -15.06
CA ILE A 98 10.22 -17.59 -15.29
C ILE A 98 10.37 -16.07 -15.12
N TYR A 99 11.02 -15.62 -14.04
CA TYR A 99 11.25 -14.19 -13.82
C TYR A 99 12.12 -13.59 -14.92
N ASP A 100 13.24 -14.23 -15.24
CA ASP A 100 14.20 -13.79 -16.24
C ASP A 100 13.55 -13.66 -17.63
N ASN A 101 12.64 -14.57 -17.98
CA ASN A 101 11.87 -14.47 -19.23
C ASN A 101 10.82 -13.36 -19.19
N LEU A 102 10.16 -13.13 -18.05
CA LEU A 102 9.13 -12.09 -17.91
C LEU A 102 9.71 -10.69 -18.01
N ILE A 103 10.92 -10.45 -17.49
CA ILE A 103 11.56 -9.12 -17.55
C ILE A 103 12.00 -8.72 -18.96
N LEU A 104 12.05 -9.65 -19.92
CA LEU A 104 12.29 -9.32 -21.33
C LEU A 104 11.10 -8.59 -21.98
N GLN A 105 9.89 -8.79 -21.46
CA GLN A 105 8.65 -8.25 -22.03
C GLN A 105 7.96 -7.23 -21.11
N TYR A 106 8.19 -7.32 -19.80
CA TYR A 106 7.53 -6.50 -18.79
C TYR A 106 8.55 -5.86 -17.84
N SER A 107 8.12 -4.82 -17.11
CA SER A 107 8.97 -4.21 -16.10
C SER A 107 9.24 -5.16 -14.92
N PRO A 108 10.40 -5.06 -14.24
CA PRO A 108 10.75 -5.89 -13.08
C PRO A 108 9.66 -5.96 -12.01
N SER A 109 8.97 -4.84 -11.77
CA SER A 109 7.87 -4.76 -10.81
C SER A 109 6.66 -5.56 -11.27
N LYS A 110 6.24 -5.40 -12.53
CA LYS A 110 5.09 -6.12 -13.09
C LYS A 110 5.36 -7.63 -13.15
N SER A 111 6.56 -8.04 -13.58
CA SER A 111 6.97 -9.44 -13.62
C SER A 111 6.90 -10.08 -12.24
N LEU A 112 7.41 -9.41 -11.20
CA LEU A 112 7.37 -9.94 -9.85
C LEU A 112 5.94 -9.99 -9.30
N GLN A 113 5.10 -8.98 -9.59
CA GLN A 113 3.69 -8.99 -9.18
C GLN A 113 2.91 -10.15 -9.83
N MET A 114 3.20 -10.50 -11.08
CA MET A 114 2.59 -11.64 -11.75
C MET A 114 2.94 -12.96 -11.06
N ILE A 115 4.21 -13.17 -10.75
CA ILE A 115 4.66 -14.37 -10.02
C ILE A 115 4.08 -14.39 -8.61
N LEU A 116 4.17 -13.27 -7.88
CA LEU A 116 3.71 -13.15 -6.51
C LEU A 116 2.22 -13.45 -6.39
N ARG A 117 1.39 -13.05 -7.36
CA ARG A 117 -0.04 -13.39 -7.38
C ARG A 117 -0.28 -14.90 -7.37
N ARG A 118 0.51 -15.66 -8.15
CA ARG A 118 0.44 -17.12 -8.16
C ARG A 118 1.03 -17.72 -6.88
N ALA A 119 2.22 -17.29 -6.50
CA ALA A 119 2.94 -17.78 -5.33
C ALA A 119 2.12 -17.65 -4.04
N LEU A 120 1.42 -16.53 -3.82
CA LEU A 120 0.56 -16.34 -2.65
C LEU A 120 -0.69 -17.23 -2.69
N GLY A 121 -1.21 -17.59 -3.86
CA GLY A 121 -2.30 -18.55 -3.98
C GLY A 121 -1.85 -19.95 -3.55
N ASP A 122 -0.69 -20.38 -4.01
CA ASP A 122 -0.10 -21.66 -3.61
C ASP A 122 0.28 -21.65 -2.11
N PHE A 123 0.78 -20.53 -1.60
CA PHE A 123 1.17 -20.36 -0.20
C PHE A 123 -0.02 -20.31 0.77
N GLU A 124 -1.20 -19.84 0.35
CA GLU A 124 -2.42 -19.93 1.18
C GLU A 124 -2.80 -21.37 1.49
N ASN A 125 -2.68 -22.25 0.50
CA ASN A 125 -2.94 -23.68 0.69
C ASN A 125 -1.93 -24.27 1.70
N MET A 126 -0.67 -23.83 1.63
CA MET A 126 0.39 -24.24 2.57
C MET A 126 0.25 -23.63 3.98
N LEU A 127 -0.42 -22.49 4.09
CA LEU A 127 -0.77 -21.91 5.39
C LEU A 127 -1.91 -22.70 6.04
N ALA A 128 -2.86 -23.19 5.23
CA ALA A 128 -3.99 -23.97 5.72
C ALA A 128 -3.58 -25.34 6.28
N ASP A 129 -2.61 -26.01 5.65
CA ASP A 129 -2.10 -27.31 6.12
C ASP A 129 -0.93 -27.21 7.11
N GLY A 130 -0.33 -26.01 7.26
CA GLY A 130 0.82 -25.77 8.13
C GLY A 130 2.18 -26.19 7.55
N SER A 131 2.22 -26.69 6.31
CA SER A 131 3.45 -27.12 5.62
C SER A 131 4.41 -25.97 5.31
N PHE A 132 3.91 -24.73 5.30
CA PHE A 132 4.70 -23.51 5.07
C PHE A 132 5.89 -23.36 6.03
N ARG A 133 5.86 -23.99 7.21
CA ARG A 133 6.95 -23.93 8.20
C ARG A 133 8.23 -24.61 7.72
N ALA A 134 8.12 -25.61 6.84
CA ALA A 134 9.25 -26.30 6.23
C ALA A 134 9.71 -25.65 4.91
N ALA A 135 8.97 -24.67 4.41
CA ALA A 135 9.28 -24.02 3.14
C ALA A 135 10.50 -23.08 3.26
N PRO A 136 11.21 -22.85 2.14
CA PRO A 136 12.27 -21.84 2.08
C PRO A 136 11.76 -20.45 2.47
N LYS A 137 12.58 -19.71 3.23
CA LYS A 137 12.19 -18.39 3.77
C LYS A 137 12.68 -17.22 2.93
N SER A 138 13.75 -17.41 2.17
CA SER A 138 14.38 -16.37 1.36
C SER A 138 15.00 -16.96 0.09
N TYR A 139 15.29 -16.07 -0.86
CA TYR A 139 15.97 -16.36 -2.11
C TYR A 139 17.12 -15.35 -2.33
N PRO A 140 18.11 -15.69 -3.17
CA PRO A 140 19.19 -14.76 -3.49
C PRO A 140 18.66 -13.50 -4.17
N ILE A 141 19.12 -12.34 -3.73
CA ILE A 141 18.81 -11.03 -4.31
C ILE A 141 20.06 -10.44 -4.98
N PRO A 142 19.93 -9.68 -6.07
CA PRO A 142 21.07 -9.08 -6.74
C PRO A 142 21.75 -8.05 -5.82
N HIS A 143 23.07 -8.17 -5.66
CA HIS A 143 23.93 -7.19 -4.97
C HIS A 143 24.78 -6.38 -5.95
N THR A 144 24.48 -6.47 -7.25
CA THR A 144 25.27 -5.84 -8.30
C THR A 144 24.93 -4.36 -8.36
N ALA A 145 25.95 -3.51 -8.56
CA ALA A 145 25.79 -2.06 -8.67
C ALA A 145 24.91 -1.62 -9.87
N PHE A 146 24.67 -2.53 -10.82
CA PHE A 146 23.85 -2.30 -12.01
C PHE A 146 22.35 -2.42 -11.73
N GLU A 147 21.95 -3.18 -10.72
CA GLU A 147 20.54 -3.37 -10.39
C GLU A 147 20.11 -2.40 -9.28
N LYS A 148 19.24 -1.45 -9.65
CA LYS A 148 18.63 -0.53 -8.68
C LYS A 148 17.92 -1.34 -7.60
N SER A 149 17.99 -0.90 -6.34
CA SER A 149 17.26 -1.52 -5.23
C SER A 149 15.74 -1.35 -5.40
N ILE A 150 15.13 -2.22 -6.21
CA ILE A 150 13.71 -2.23 -6.49
C ILE A 150 13.00 -2.98 -5.37
N ILE A 151 11.99 -2.32 -4.77
CA ILE A 151 11.06 -2.96 -3.83
C ILE A 151 9.68 -2.87 -4.45
N VAL A 152 9.09 -4.03 -4.70
CA VAL A 152 7.73 -4.16 -5.23
C VAL A 152 6.77 -4.20 -4.06
N GLN A 153 5.77 -3.34 -4.07
CA GLN A 153 4.72 -3.29 -3.06
C GLN A 153 3.38 -3.72 -3.66
N THR A 154 2.60 -4.48 -2.91
CA THR A 154 1.26 -4.92 -3.29
C THR A 154 0.40 -5.16 -2.05
N SER A 155 -0.87 -5.48 -2.23
CA SER A 155 -1.74 -5.91 -1.14
C SER A 155 -2.67 -7.03 -1.61
N ARG A 156 -3.08 -7.89 -0.68
CA ARG A 156 -4.00 -9.00 -0.96
C ARG A 156 -4.88 -9.29 0.27
N MET A 157 -6.10 -9.73 0.02
CA MET A 157 -7.05 -10.18 1.04
C MET A 157 -6.72 -11.62 1.45
N PHE A 158 -6.52 -11.86 2.74
CA PHE A 158 -6.32 -13.19 3.31
C PHE A 158 -7.37 -13.48 4.39
N PRO A 159 -7.79 -14.75 4.56
CA PRO A 159 -8.55 -15.16 5.73
C PRO A 159 -7.77 -14.89 7.03
N VAL A 160 -8.45 -14.38 8.05
CA VAL A 160 -7.83 -14.02 9.34
C VAL A 160 -7.10 -15.21 9.96
N SER A 161 -7.72 -16.40 9.93
CA SER A 161 -7.14 -17.63 10.48
C SER A 161 -5.78 -18.00 9.87
N LEU A 162 -5.61 -17.79 8.56
CA LEU A 162 -4.33 -18.07 7.88
C LEU A 162 -3.26 -17.03 8.25
N ILE A 163 -3.67 -15.77 8.46
CA ILE A 163 -2.74 -14.72 8.89
C ILE A 163 -2.31 -14.93 10.34
N GLU A 164 -3.19 -15.40 11.22
CA GLU A 164 -2.80 -15.77 12.59
C GLU A 164 -1.78 -16.91 12.57
N ALA A 165 -2.02 -17.97 11.79
CA ALA A 165 -1.06 -19.05 11.62
C ALA A 165 0.29 -18.55 11.08
N ALA A 166 0.27 -17.65 10.09
CA ALA A 166 1.47 -17.03 9.56
C ALA A 166 2.20 -16.16 10.60
N ARG A 167 1.46 -15.33 11.36
CA ARG A 167 2.01 -14.45 12.41
C ARG A 167 2.69 -15.25 13.50
N ASN A 168 2.07 -16.34 13.96
CA ASN A 168 2.66 -17.22 14.97
C ASN A 168 4.03 -17.81 14.55
N HIS A 169 4.29 -17.92 13.24
CA HIS A 169 5.57 -18.39 12.72
C HIS A 169 6.57 -17.28 12.38
N PHE A 170 6.12 -16.23 11.68
CA PHE A 170 6.99 -15.16 11.19
C PHE A 170 7.21 -14.04 12.22
N ASP A 171 6.34 -13.93 13.21
CA ASP A 171 6.36 -12.96 14.30
C ASP A 171 6.00 -13.65 15.64
N PRO A 172 6.83 -14.60 16.10
CA PRO A 172 6.53 -15.40 17.30
C PRO A 172 6.48 -14.57 18.59
N LEU A 173 7.06 -13.36 18.58
CA LEU A 173 7.11 -12.46 19.74
C LEU A 173 6.13 -11.28 19.62
N GLY A 174 5.44 -11.11 18.50
CA GLY A 174 4.53 -9.97 18.28
C GLY A 174 5.24 -8.61 18.16
N LEU A 175 6.53 -8.61 17.81
CA LEU A 175 7.37 -7.41 17.75
C LEU A 175 7.55 -6.88 16.32
N GLU A 176 7.19 -7.69 15.31
CA GLU A 176 7.33 -7.30 13.91
C GLU A 176 6.23 -6.32 13.50
N THR A 177 6.63 -5.26 12.81
CA THR A 177 5.67 -4.34 12.21
C THR A 177 4.87 -5.04 11.10
N ALA A 178 3.65 -4.57 10.81
CA ALA A 178 2.86 -5.11 9.70
C ALA A 178 3.62 -5.11 8.36
N ARG A 179 4.47 -4.09 8.13
CA ARG A 179 5.32 -4.00 6.95
C ARG A 179 6.41 -5.08 6.92
N ALA A 180 7.07 -5.33 8.06
CA ALA A 180 8.11 -6.36 8.15
C ALA A 180 7.50 -7.76 8.03
N PHE A 181 6.35 -8.01 8.67
CA PHE A 181 5.58 -9.23 8.48
C PHE A 181 5.20 -9.45 7.01
N GLY A 182 4.62 -8.44 6.36
CA GLY A 182 4.25 -8.51 4.95
C GLY A 182 5.44 -8.74 4.02
N HIS A 183 6.62 -8.23 4.38
CA HIS A 183 7.85 -8.51 3.66
C HIS A 183 8.29 -9.98 3.81
N LYS A 184 8.31 -10.52 5.03
CA LYS A 184 8.66 -11.92 5.31
C LYS A 184 7.70 -12.88 4.61
N LEU A 185 6.40 -12.59 4.68
CA LEU A 185 5.36 -13.40 4.06
C LEU A 185 5.51 -13.46 2.53
N ALA A 186 5.67 -12.30 1.88
CA ALA A 186 5.85 -12.24 0.43
C ALA A 186 7.15 -12.90 -0.03
N THR A 187 8.24 -12.70 0.73
CA THR A 187 9.55 -13.27 0.43
C THR A 187 9.54 -14.79 0.57
N ALA A 188 8.90 -15.33 1.62
CA ALA A 188 8.75 -16.77 1.81
C ALA A 188 7.89 -17.42 0.72
N ALA A 189 6.78 -16.77 0.33
CA ALA A 189 5.94 -17.27 -0.75
C ALA A 189 6.70 -17.35 -2.08
N LEU A 190 7.48 -16.32 -2.42
CA LEU A 190 8.35 -16.31 -3.61
C LEU A 190 9.48 -17.34 -3.51
N ALA A 191 10.13 -17.46 -2.35
CA ALA A 191 11.17 -18.47 -2.13
C ALA A 191 10.62 -19.89 -2.35
N CYS A 192 9.41 -20.15 -1.87
CA CYS A 192 8.73 -21.43 -2.11
C CYS A 192 8.40 -21.65 -3.59
N PHE A 193 7.98 -20.60 -4.31
CA PHE A 193 7.72 -20.68 -5.75
C PHE A 193 9.00 -20.99 -6.53
N PHE A 194 10.10 -20.28 -6.27
CA PHE A 194 11.38 -20.49 -6.95
C PHE A 194 12.00 -21.85 -6.62
N ALA A 195 11.88 -22.32 -5.37
CA ALA A 195 12.35 -23.65 -5.00
C ALA A 195 11.56 -24.76 -5.72
N ARG A 196 10.25 -24.57 -5.91
CA ARG A 196 9.43 -25.47 -6.71
C ARG A 196 9.86 -25.47 -8.17
N GLU A 197 10.08 -24.29 -8.76
CA GLU A 197 10.57 -24.13 -10.13
C GLU A 197 11.90 -24.87 -10.35
N LYS A 198 12.85 -24.68 -9.42
CA LYS A 198 14.15 -25.37 -9.43
C LYS A 198 14.01 -26.90 -9.31
N ALA A 199 13.07 -27.39 -8.50
CA ALA A 199 12.82 -28.83 -8.36
C ALA A 199 12.17 -29.45 -9.61
N THR A 200 11.40 -28.67 -10.36
CA THR A 200 10.70 -29.13 -11.57
C THR A 200 11.54 -29.06 -12.86
N ASN A 201 12.86 -28.88 -12.77
CA ASN A 201 13.78 -28.76 -13.91
C ASN A 201 13.31 -27.75 -14.98
N SER A 202 12.76 -26.61 -14.55
CA SER A 202 12.63 -25.44 -15.44
C SER A 202 14.01 -24.95 -15.82
#